data_AF-A0A7C1AKE4-F1
#
_entry.id   AF-A0A7C1AKE4-F1
#
_cell.length_a   1.000
_cell.length_b   1.000
_cell.length_c   1.000
_cell.angle_alpha   90.00
_cell.angle_beta   90.00
_cell.angle_gamma   90.00
#
_symmetry.space_group_name_H-M   'P 1'
#
loop_
_entity.id
_entity.type
_entity.pdbx_description
1 polymer ?
#
loop_
_entity_poly.entity_id
_entity_poly.type
_entity_poly.pdbx_seq_one_letter_code
_entity_poly.pdbx_strand_id
1 'polypeptide(L)'
;MYIDTCVHCGLCAEACHTYLSRDKDPNFSPVAKVKNTLWELVKQKGDVSPEFIRQAARIAFTECGACRRCSMYCPFGIDIAYLIMIVRRICSLLGVVPQYLQDTTNSHAATSNQMWVHQDEWIDTLQWQEEEAGFEIPGVRIPLEKEGADVMYSVIAPEPKILAQLLGNMAMIMKVAGIDWTMPATDGWDNSNMAMYSGDFEIMGRVERLHWETAARLKVKKIVMGECGHAFRGAVYDGPKWLGWKFPPIPMVHAIEFYYDLIKSGRIKIKEKYKEPVTIQDPCNTVRGRGLGDKLRYVVNELCEDFTDVSPNQEHNYCCMAGGGTINCGPPWKKSRMISNRVKAEQLAATGAKIVITPCHNCHSGIEDIIGYYNLGMHVKFINEILVETMERPE
;
A
#
# COMPACT_ATOMS: atom_id res chain seq x y z
N MET A 1 -2.32 15.81 25.15
CA MET A 1 -3.59 15.96 24.41
C MET A 1 -4.23 14.60 24.15
N TYR A 2 -3.91 13.83 23.10
CA TYR A 2 -4.62 12.57 22.81
C TYR A 2 -4.64 11.54 23.95
N ILE A 3 -3.55 11.44 24.71
CA ILE A 3 -3.44 10.56 25.89
C ILE A 3 -4.46 10.97 26.96
N ASP A 4 -4.53 12.27 27.25
CA ASP A 4 -5.37 12.84 28.31
C ASP A 4 -6.86 12.91 27.92
N THR A 5 -7.17 12.86 26.61
CA THR A 5 -8.54 12.91 26.08
C THR A 5 -9.25 11.55 26.13
N CYS A 6 -8.53 10.44 26.22
CA CYS A 6 -9.14 9.11 26.13
C CYS A 6 -10.00 8.78 27.36
N VAL A 7 -11.31 8.58 27.14
CA VAL A 7 -12.27 8.20 28.20
C VAL A 7 -12.47 6.68 28.35
N HIS A 8 -11.65 5.87 27.67
CA HIS A 8 -11.69 4.40 27.77
C HIS A 8 -13.04 3.74 27.42
N CYS A 9 -13.83 4.34 26.50
CA CYS A 9 -15.16 3.83 26.11
C CYS A 9 -15.18 2.51 25.32
N GLY A 10 -14.03 2.05 24.78
CA GLY A 10 -13.93 0.76 24.10
C GLY A 10 -14.39 0.70 22.63
N LEU A 11 -15.00 1.75 22.06
CA LEU A 11 -15.50 1.74 20.67
C LEU A 11 -14.42 1.40 19.62
N CYS A 12 -13.19 1.89 19.83
CA CYS A 12 -12.08 1.55 18.97
C CYS A 12 -11.69 0.06 19.01
N ALA A 13 -11.97 -0.65 20.11
CA ALA A 13 -11.67 -2.08 20.26
C ALA A 13 -12.57 -2.92 19.36
N GLU A 14 -13.89 -2.69 19.40
CA GLU A 14 -14.85 -3.33 18.49
C GLU A 14 -14.56 -2.97 17.02
N ALA A 15 -13.91 -1.84 16.76
CA ALA A 15 -13.47 -1.48 15.43
C ALA A 15 -12.17 -2.19 14.96
N CYS A 16 -11.42 -2.87 15.82
CA CYS A 16 -10.10 -3.40 15.49
C CYS A 16 -10.15 -4.89 15.12
N HIS A 17 -9.92 -5.22 13.84
CA HIS A 17 -9.86 -6.62 13.37
C HIS A 17 -8.89 -7.51 14.17
N THR A 18 -7.74 -6.97 14.63
CA THR A 18 -6.77 -7.71 15.46
C THR A 18 -7.35 -8.12 16.81
N TYR A 19 -8.13 -7.22 17.44
CA TYR A 19 -8.82 -7.50 18.70
C TYR A 19 -9.92 -8.55 18.49
N LEU A 20 -10.73 -8.37 17.44
CA LEU A 20 -11.82 -9.30 17.10
C LEU A 20 -11.29 -10.71 16.75
N SER A 21 -10.17 -10.79 16.03
CA SER A 21 -9.58 -12.07 15.60
C SER A 21 -8.88 -12.82 16.73
N ARG A 22 -8.57 -12.14 17.84
CA ARG A 22 -7.90 -12.70 19.02
C ARG A 22 -8.87 -12.84 20.19
N ASP A 23 -10.09 -13.27 19.86
CA ASP A 23 -11.15 -13.58 20.83
C ASP A 23 -11.40 -12.46 21.83
N LYS A 24 -11.30 -11.21 21.35
CA LYS A 24 -11.52 -10.01 22.14
C LYS A 24 -10.59 -9.87 23.34
N ASP A 25 -9.36 -10.40 23.25
CA ASP A 25 -8.31 -10.19 24.24
C ASP A 25 -7.98 -8.69 24.39
N PRO A 26 -8.19 -8.09 25.58
CA PRO A 26 -7.99 -6.65 25.80
C PRO A 26 -6.57 -6.18 25.49
N ASN A 27 -5.55 -7.05 25.56
CA ASN A 27 -4.16 -6.72 25.26
C ASN A 27 -3.95 -6.31 23.79
N PHE A 28 -4.82 -6.78 22.89
CA PHE A 28 -4.75 -6.47 21.45
C PHE A 28 -5.68 -5.33 21.04
N SER A 29 -6.39 -4.71 22.00
CA SER A 29 -7.21 -3.53 21.73
C SER A 29 -6.33 -2.32 21.32
N PRO A 30 -6.85 -1.38 20.52
CA PRO A 30 -6.09 -0.18 20.15
C PRO A 30 -5.63 0.65 21.36
N VAL A 31 -6.45 0.75 22.40
CA VAL A 31 -6.08 1.48 23.63
C VAL A 31 -4.94 0.76 24.34
N ALA A 32 -5.00 -0.56 24.50
CA ALA A 32 -3.92 -1.32 25.12
C ALA A 32 -2.60 -1.16 24.37
N LYS A 33 -2.62 -1.15 23.03
CA LYS A 33 -1.42 -0.92 22.22
C LYS A 33 -0.75 0.42 22.53
N VAL A 34 -1.52 1.49 22.74
CA VAL A 34 -0.97 2.81 23.09
C VAL A 34 -0.60 2.89 24.58
N LYS A 35 -1.43 2.30 25.47
CA LYS A 35 -1.20 2.26 26.90
C LYS A 35 0.11 1.55 27.25
N ASN A 36 0.33 0.39 26.64
CA ASN A 36 1.51 -0.45 26.84
C ASN A 36 2.75 0.06 26.08
N THR A 37 2.66 1.24 25.43
CA THR A 37 3.77 1.86 24.69
C THR A 37 3.88 3.34 25.04
N LEU A 38 3.27 4.23 24.25
CA LEU A 38 3.44 5.67 24.35
C LEU A 38 2.99 6.26 25.69
N TRP A 39 1.91 5.74 26.29
CA TRP A 39 1.45 6.28 27.58
C TRP A 39 2.44 6.02 28.69
N GLU A 40 2.98 4.80 28.76
CA GLU A 40 3.97 4.46 29.78
C GLU A 40 5.27 5.26 29.55
N LEU A 41 5.69 5.44 28.29
CA LEU A 41 6.82 6.33 27.96
C LEU A 41 6.62 7.75 28.48
N VAL A 42 5.44 8.34 28.26
CA VAL A 42 5.12 9.70 28.72
C VAL A 42 5.03 9.76 30.24
N LYS A 43 4.36 8.78 30.87
CA LYS A 43 4.19 8.72 32.32
C LYS A 43 5.52 8.62 33.06
N GLN A 44 6.44 7.80 32.54
CA GLN A 44 7.78 7.63 33.09
C GLN A 44 8.75 8.73 32.63
N LYS A 45 8.29 9.73 31.89
CA LYS A 45 9.12 10.82 31.33
C LYS A 45 10.33 10.29 30.53
N GLY A 46 10.14 9.17 29.84
CA GLY A 46 11.18 8.48 29.07
C GLY A 46 12.12 7.58 29.87
N ASP A 47 12.02 7.54 31.21
CA ASP A 47 12.83 6.66 32.06
C ASP A 47 12.27 5.23 32.06
N VAL A 48 12.58 4.48 31.00
CA VAL A 48 12.10 3.11 30.79
C VAL A 48 13.26 2.15 30.51
N SER A 49 13.06 0.87 30.82
CA SER A 49 14.08 -0.15 30.59
C SER A 49 14.23 -0.51 29.10
N PRO A 50 15.39 -1.05 28.69
CA PRO A 50 15.57 -1.59 27.33
C PRO A 50 14.57 -2.71 26.98
N GLU A 51 14.15 -3.50 27.98
CA GLU A 51 13.15 -4.55 27.77
C GLU A 51 11.78 -3.98 27.44
N PHE A 52 11.40 -2.88 28.09
CA PHE A 52 10.17 -2.17 27.75
C PHE A 52 10.20 -1.66 26.30
N ILE A 53 11.33 -1.10 25.83
CA ILE A 53 11.46 -0.64 24.42
C ILE A 53 11.33 -1.81 23.44
N ARG A 54 11.90 -2.99 23.74
CA ARG A 54 11.71 -4.20 22.93
C ARG A 54 10.25 -4.62 22.85
N GLN A 55 9.54 -4.61 23.98
CA GLN A 55 8.11 -4.90 24.02
C GLN A 55 7.30 -3.87 23.22
N ALA A 56 7.62 -2.59 23.35
CA ALA A 56 6.95 -1.52 22.63
C ALA A 56 7.15 -1.62 21.12
N ALA A 57 8.37 -1.91 20.67
CA ALA A 57 8.66 -2.18 19.27
C ALA A 57 7.83 -3.36 18.75
N ARG A 58 7.79 -4.49 19.47
CA ARG A 58 6.97 -5.65 19.10
C ARG A 58 5.51 -5.25 18.87
N ILE A 59 4.90 -4.54 19.82
CA ILE A 59 3.50 -4.10 19.73
C ILE A 59 3.31 -3.16 18.52
N ALA A 60 4.15 -2.12 18.41
CA ALA A 60 3.98 -1.07 17.43
C ALA A 60 4.19 -1.55 15.99
N PHE A 61 5.16 -2.44 15.75
CA PHE A 61 5.47 -2.94 14.41
C PHE A 61 4.65 -4.15 14.00
N THR A 62 4.28 -5.03 14.92
CA THR A 62 3.74 -6.36 14.55
C THR A 62 2.25 -6.52 14.84
N GLU A 63 1.69 -5.73 15.76
CA GLU A 63 0.29 -5.87 16.18
C GLU A 63 -0.62 -4.76 15.63
N CYS A 64 -0.06 -3.75 14.95
CA CYS A 64 -0.83 -2.63 14.40
C CYS A 64 -0.43 -2.32 12.96
N GLY A 65 -1.38 -2.41 12.03
CA GLY A 65 -1.18 -2.06 10.61
C GLY A 65 -1.26 -0.58 10.31
N ALA A 66 -1.38 0.28 11.32
CA ALA A 66 -1.59 1.73 11.19
C ALA A 66 -2.73 2.13 10.22
N CYS A 67 -3.75 1.27 10.09
CA CYS A 67 -4.81 1.40 9.09
C CYS A 67 -5.87 2.48 9.41
N ARG A 68 -5.86 3.05 10.62
CA ARG A 68 -6.81 4.08 11.09
C ARG A 68 -8.29 3.66 11.20
N ARG A 69 -8.64 2.38 11.07
CA ARG A 69 -10.05 1.94 11.29
C ARG A 69 -10.53 2.35 12.68
N CYS A 70 -9.75 2.05 13.72
CA CYS A 70 -10.07 2.42 15.10
C CYS A 70 -10.18 3.94 15.32
N SER A 71 -9.39 4.74 14.60
CA SER A 71 -9.41 6.20 14.70
C SER A 71 -10.76 6.79 14.24
N MET A 72 -11.40 6.21 13.21
CA MET A 72 -12.72 6.67 12.74
C MET A 72 -13.85 6.42 13.74
N TYR A 73 -13.71 5.40 14.59
CA TYR A 73 -14.72 5.04 15.59
C TYR A 73 -14.47 5.73 16.94
N CYS A 74 -13.43 6.55 17.06
CA CYS A 74 -13.18 7.32 18.27
C CYS A 74 -14.03 8.60 18.25
N PRO A 75 -14.97 8.79 19.18
CA PRO A 75 -15.80 10.00 19.21
C PRO A 75 -15.01 11.28 19.53
N PHE A 76 -13.78 11.14 20.05
CA PHE A 76 -12.88 12.24 20.35
C PHE A 76 -11.81 12.46 19.27
N GLY A 77 -11.84 11.71 18.17
CA GLY A 77 -10.90 11.86 17.06
C GLY A 77 -9.46 11.44 17.39
N ILE A 78 -9.25 10.56 18.37
CA ILE A 78 -7.91 10.08 18.73
C ILE A 78 -7.35 9.23 17.59
N ASP A 79 -6.28 9.72 16.94
CA ASP A 79 -5.60 8.96 15.88
C ASP A 79 -4.60 7.97 16.47
N ILE A 80 -5.06 6.76 16.77
CA ILE A 80 -4.20 5.67 17.27
C ILE A 80 -3.09 5.32 16.29
N ALA A 81 -3.34 5.39 14.98
CA ALA A 81 -2.30 5.09 14.00
C ALA A 81 -1.16 6.10 14.10
N TYR A 82 -1.47 7.39 14.25
CA TYR A 82 -0.46 8.42 14.47
C TYR A 82 0.35 8.16 15.75
N LEU A 83 -0.31 7.84 16.87
CA LEU A 83 0.39 7.52 18.13
C LEU A 83 1.33 6.32 17.97
N ILE A 84 0.91 5.27 17.25
CA ILE A 84 1.76 4.12 16.96
C ILE A 84 2.94 4.50 16.04
N MET A 85 2.74 5.36 15.04
CA MET A 85 3.84 5.85 14.20
C MET A 85 4.88 6.63 15.02
N ILE A 86 4.46 7.39 16.04
CA ILE A 86 5.39 8.04 16.98
C ILE A 86 6.18 7.01 17.79
N VAL A 87 5.54 5.95 18.28
CA VAL A 87 6.26 4.85 18.97
C VAL A 87 7.30 4.23 18.05
N ARG A 88 6.95 3.96 16.78
CA ARG A 88 7.89 3.41 15.79
C ARG A 88 9.07 4.34 15.55
N ARG A 89 8.86 5.66 15.46
CA ARG A 89 9.96 6.64 15.36
C ARG A 89 10.88 6.58 16.58
N ILE A 90 10.32 6.54 17.79
CA ILE A 90 11.12 6.43 19.02
C ILE A 90 11.95 5.13 18.98
N CYS A 91 11.33 4.01 18.63
CA CYS A 91 12.03 2.73 18.51
C CYS A 91 13.12 2.76 17.43
N SER A 92 12.87 3.40 16.28
CA SER A 92 13.84 3.59 15.20
C SER A 92 15.05 4.40 15.63
N LEU A 93 14.85 5.53 16.31
CA LEU A 93 15.93 6.35 16.86
C LEU A 93 16.78 5.61 17.91
N LEU A 94 16.20 4.61 18.58
CA LEU A 94 16.90 3.73 19.52
C LEU A 94 17.49 2.47 18.86
N GLY A 95 17.36 2.31 17.54
CA GLY A 95 17.86 1.14 16.81
C GLY A 95 17.07 -0.16 17.07
N VAL A 96 15.83 -0.07 17.55
CA VAL A 96 14.98 -1.23 17.88
C VAL A 96 13.87 -1.38 16.84
N VAL A 97 14.22 -1.90 15.67
CA VAL A 97 13.31 -2.15 14.54
C VAL A 97 13.40 -3.62 14.14
N PRO A 98 12.29 -4.28 13.72
CA PRO A 98 12.36 -5.62 13.16
C PRO A 98 13.35 -5.69 12.00
N GLN A 99 14.31 -6.64 12.05
CA GLN A 99 15.43 -6.70 11.11
C GLN A 99 15.02 -6.62 9.63
N TYR A 100 14.07 -7.43 9.19
CA TYR A 100 13.60 -7.41 7.80
C TYR A 100 13.06 -6.05 7.34
N LEU A 101 12.40 -5.30 8.24
CA LEU A 101 11.90 -3.95 7.93
C LEU A 101 13.06 -2.96 7.92
N GLN A 102 14.01 -3.10 8.85
CA GLN A 102 15.23 -2.30 8.84
C GLN A 102 16.03 -2.52 7.56
N ASP A 103 16.12 -3.75 7.05
CA ASP A 103 16.84 -4.07 5.81
C ASP A 103 16.25 -3.35 4.59
N THR A 104 14.92 -3.23 4.51
CA THR A 104 14.28 -2.40 3.46
C THR A 104 14.62 -0.91 3.59
N THR A 105 14.76 -0.41 4.82
CA THR A 105 15.20 0.98 5.07
C THR A 105 16.67 1.18 4.71
N ASN A 106 17.53 0.21 5.03
CA ASN A 106 18.94 0.22 4.65
C ASN A 106 19.10 0.17 3.13
N SER A 107 18.27 -0.61 2.45
CA SER A 107 18.21 -0.67 0.99
C SER A 107 17.90 0.68 0.37
N HIS A 108 16.89 1.39 0.90
CA HIS A 108 16.59 2.76 0.49
C HIS A 108 17.76 3.71 0.72
N ALA A 109 18.45 3.60 1.86
CA ALA A 109 19.59 4.44 2.16
C ALA A 109 20.75 4.24 1.16
N ALA A 110 20.94 3.00 0.69
CA ALA A 110 22.04 2.64 -0.21
C ALA A 110 21.71 2.83 -1.70
N THR A 111 20.50 2.46 -2.12
CA THR A 111 20.10 2.30 -3.53
C THR A 111 18.85 3.08 -3.91
N SER A 112 18.34 3.92 -3.00
CA SER A 112 17.12 4.69 -3.16
C SER A 112 15.85 3.86 -3.38
N ASN A 113 15.92 2.52 -3.36
CA ASN A 113 14.79 1.60 -3.50
C ASN A 113 14.75 0.53 -2.39
N GLN A 114 13.61 -0.12 -2.17
CA GLN A 114 13.43 -1.05 -1.04
C GLN A 114 13.97 -2.49 -1.24
N MET A 115 14.46 -2.87 -2.44
CA MET A 115 14.83 -4.27 -2.76
C MET A 115 16.23 -4.45 -3.34
N TRP A 116 17.13 -3.50 -3.11
CA TRP A 116 18.51 -3.53 -3.60
C TRP A 116 18.57 -3.73 -5.12
N VAL A 117 17.59 -3.18 -5.84
CA VAL A 117 17.55 -3.24 -7.30
C VAL A 117 18.66 -2.33 -7.81
N HIS A 118 19.60 -2.90 -8.54
CA HIS A 118 20.66 -2.12 -9.17
C HIS A 118 20.13 -1.40 -10.42
N GLN A 119 20.86 -0.36 -10.82
CA GLN A 119 20.42 0.54 -11.89
C GLN A 119 20.34 -0.17 -13.25
N ASP A 120 21.24 -1.11 -13.51
CA ASP A 120 21.22 -1.99 -14.68
C ASP A 120 20.04 -2.97 -14.62
N GLU A 121 19.80 -3.63 -13.48
CA GLU A 121 18.64 -4.52 -13.30
C GLU A 121 17.30 -3.82 -13.60
N TRP A 122 17.18 -2.55 -13.18
CA TRP A 122 16.00 -1.72 -13.47
C TRP A 122 15.78 -1.56 -14.98
N ILE A 123 16.82 -1.13 -15.70
CA ILE A 123 16.73 -0.87 -17.15
C ILE A 123 16.49 -2.17 -17.93
N ASP A 124 17.20 -3.23 -17.58
CA ASP A 124 17.05 -4.55 -18.22
C ASP A 124 15.62 -5.07 -18.07
N THR A 125 15.02 -4.90 -16.88
CA THR A 125 13.65 -5.32 -16.63
C THR A 125 12.64 -4.53 -17.49
N LEU A 126 12.84 -3.22 -17.66
CA LEU A 126 11.96 -2.43 -18.52
C LEU A 126 12.08 -2.82 -19.99
N GLN A 127 13.29 -3.07 -20.47
CA GLN A 127 13.50 -3.50 -21.86
C GLN A 127 12.87 -4.87 -22.11
N TRP A 128 13.07 -5.81 -21.19
CA TRP A 128 12.44 -7.12 -21.26
C TRP A 128 10.91 -7.02 -21.28
N GLN A 129 10.32 -6.22 -20.39
CA GLN A 129 8.87 -6.05 -20.33
C GLN A 129 8.30 -5.27 -21.52
N GLU A 130 9.05 -4.34 -22.12
CA GLU A 130 8.72 -3.72 -23.40
C GLU A 130 8.63 -4.77 -24.53
N GLU A 131 9.61 -5.67 -24.61
CA GLU A 131 9.65 -6.73 -25.63
C GLU A 131 8.49 -7.73 -25.47
N GLU A 132 8.27 -8.24 -24.25
CA GLU A 132 7.16 -9.16 -23.94
C GLU A 132 5.81 -8.55 -24.29
N ALA A 133 5.57 -7.30 -23.85
CA ALA A 133 4.34 -6.59 -24.17
C ALA A 133 4.20 -6.31 -25.68
N GLY A 134 5.31 -6.19 -26.41
CA GLY A 134 5.36 -6.02 -27.86
C GLY A 134 4.88 -7.25 -28.63
N PHE A 135 5.05 -8.46 -28.08
CA PHE A 135 4.47 -9.68 -28.65
C PHE A 135 2.95 -9.73 -28.52
N GLU A 136 2.39 -9.11 -27.47
CA GLU A 136 0.94 -9.05 -27.25
C GLU A 136 0.26 -7.88 -27.98
N ILE A 137 0.89 -6.70 -27.98
CA ILE A 137 0.38 -5.49 -28.63
C ILE A 137 1.52 -4.82 -29.43
N PRO A 138 1.49 -4.91 -30.78
CA PRO A 138 2.53 -4.33 -31.61
C PRO A 138 2.77 -2.83 -31.37
N GLY A 139 4.04 -2.45 -31.24
CA GLY A 139 4.45 -1.06 -31.05
C GLY A 139 4.15 -0.48 -29.67
N VAL A 140 3.88 -1.32 -28.65
CA VAL A 140 4.04 -0.93 -27.25
C VAL A 140 5.47 -0.47 -27.00
N ARG A 141 5.62 0.55 -26.17
CA ARG A 141 6.91 1.10 -25.73
C ARG A 141 6.84 1.51 -24.25
N ILE A 142 7.95 1.38 -23.54
CA ILE A 142 8.24 1.94 -22.22
C ILE A 142 9.22 3.12 -22.42
N PRO A 143 8.71 4.34 -22.62
CA PRO A 143 9.55 5.52 -22.83
C PRO A 143 10.35 5.90 -21.57
N LEU A 144 11.67 5.92 -21.68
CA LEU A 144 12.58 6.31 -20.60
C LEU A 144 13.06 7.75 -20.76
N GLU A 145 13.09 8.51 -19.66
CA GLU A 145 13.65 9.86 -19.60
C GLU A 145 13.03 10.85 -20.61
N LYS A 146 11.77 10.65 -20.99
CA LYS A 146 11.06 11.57 -21.87
C LYS A 146 10.64 12.81 -21.10
N GLU A 147 11.40 13.88 -21.28
CA GLU A 147 11.10 15.19 -20.71
C GLU A 147 9.81 15.78 -21.31
N GLY A 148 8.94 16.33 -20.45
CA GLY A 148 7.69 16.99 -20.84
C GLY A 148 6.51 16.04 -21.11
N ALA A 149 6.63 14.75 -20.79
CA ALA A 149 5.52 13.80 -20.89
C ALA A 149 4.34 14.20 -19.97
N ASP A 150 3.12 13.80 -20.32
CA ASP A 150 1.95 14.10 -19.48
C ASP A 150 2.02 13.36 -18.13
N VAL A 151 2.55 12.13 -18.14
CA VAL A 151 2.60 11.22 -16.99
C VAL A 151 4.01 10.71 -16.72
N MET A 152 4.49 10.83 -15.47
CA MET A 152 5.50 9.90 -14.95
C MET A 152 4.80 8.70 -14.32
N TYR A 153 5.08 7.49 -14.79
CA TYR A 153 4.58 6.28 -14.11
C TYR A 153 5.55 5.88 -13.00
N SER A 154 5.01 5.72 -11.79
CA SER A 154 5.75 5.38 -10.57
C SER A 154 5.34 4.02 -10.05
N VAL A 155 6.33 3.26 -9.59
CA VAL A 155 6.17 1.86 -9.16
C VAL A 155 6.78 1.64 -7.79
N ILE A 156 6.63 0.43 -7.28
CA ILE A 156 7.43 -0.03 -6.14
C ILE A 156 8.43 -1.11 -6.55
N ALA A 157 9.55 -1.24 -5.83
CA ALA A 157 10.63 -2.18 -6.19
C ALA A 157 10.25 -3.67 -6.38
N PRO A 158 9.20 -4.23 -5.73
CA PRO A 158 8.69 -5.54 -6.08
C PRO A 158 8.28 -5.70 -7.54
N GLU A 159 7.80 -4.64 -8.21
CA GLU A 159 7.43 -4.67 -9.62
C GLU A 159 8.64 -5.09 -10.49
N PRO A 160 9.77 -4.36 -10.54
CA PRO A 160 10.91 -4.84 -11.31
C PRO A 160 11.59 -6.09 -10.74
N LYS A 161 11.49 -6.37 -9.42
CA LYS A 161 12.24 -7.49 -8.83
C LYS A 161 11.56 -8.85 -8.94
N ILE A 162 10.24 -8.92 -8.78
CA ILE A 162 9.49 -10.18 -8.69
C ILE A 162 8.11 -10.16 -9.36
N LEU A 163 7.62 -9.00 -9.79
CA LEU A 163 6.31 -8.81 -10.41
C LEU A 163 6.42 -8.01 -11.72
N ALA A 164 7.44 -8.33 -12.53
CA ALA A 164 7.82 -7.54 -13.69
C ALA A 164 6.70 -7.43 -14.73
N GLN A 165 5.83 -8.46 -14.82
CA GLN A 165 4.68 -8.49 -15.72
C GLN A 165 3.74 -7.27 -15.55
N LEU A 166 3.70 -6.68 -14.36
CA LEU A 166 2.85 -5.52 -14.10
C LEU A 166 3.33 -4.28 -14.87
N LEU A 167 4.63 -4.18 -15.16
CA LEU A 167 5.21 -3.13 -15.99
C LEU A 167 4.77 -3.28 -17.45
N GLY A 168 4.82 -4.51 -17.98
CA GLY A 168 4.32 -4.85 -19.32
C GLY A 168 2.81 -4.57 -19.45
N ASN A 169 2.02 -4.96 -18.44
CA ASN A 169 0.59 -4.68 -18.39
C ASN A 169 0.29 -3.18 -18.47
N MET A 170 1.03 -2.36 -17.73
CA MET A 170 0.86 -0.91 -17.80
C MET A 170 1.32 -0.31 -19.12
N ALA A 171 2.38 -0.83 -19.73
CA ALA A 171 2.82 -0.39 -21.05
C ALA A 171 1.73 -0.66 -22.11
N MET A 172 1.09 -1.83 -22.06
CA MET A 172 -0.07 -2.17 -22.89
C MET A 172 -1.24 -1.21 -22.65
N ILE A 173 -1.63 -0.99 -21.40
CA ILE A 173 -2.73 -0.08 -21.04
C ILE A 173 -2.45 1.35 -21.54
N MET A 174 -1.24 1.87 -21.32
CA MET A 174 -0.86 3.22 -21.75
C MET A 174 -0.87 3.37 -23.27
N LYS A 175 -0.45 2.33 -24.00
CA LYS A 175 -0.48 2.29 -25.47
C LYS A 175 -1.92 2.34 -25.99
N VAL A 176 -2.80 1.46 -25.50
CA VAL A 176 -4.21 1.40 -25.94
C VAL A 176 -4.93 2.71 -25.61
N ALA A 177 -4.68 3.27 -24.42
CA ALA A 177 -5.27 4.53 -24.00
C ALA A 177 -4.68 5.79 -24.68
N GLY A 178 -3.61 5.65 -25.46
CA GLY A 178 -2.91 6.76 -26.12
C GLY A 178 -2.38 7.79 -25.12
N ILE A 179 -1.75 7.32 -24.03
CA ILE A 179 -1.20 8.18 -22.99
C ILE A 179 0.23 8.56 -23.33
N ASP A 180 0.56 9.85 -23.21
CA ASP A 180 1.95 10.30 -23.23
C ASP A 180 2.58 10.14 -21.84
N TRP A 181 3.52 9.21 -21.71
CA TRP A 181 4.10 8.86 -20.42
C TRP A 181 5.61 8.67 -20.47
N THR A 182 6.23 8.53 -19.30
CA THR A 182 7.63 8.19 -19.14
C THR A 182 7.89 7.46 -17.83
N MET A 183 9.02 6.74 -17.77
CA MET A 183 9.63 6.25 -16.53
C MET A 183 11.05 6.85 -16.37
N PRO A 184 11.50 7.08 -15.13
CA PRO A 184 12.90 7.46 -14.88
C PRO A 184 13.86 6.34 -15.30
N ALA A 185 14.97 6.68 -15.93
CA ALA A 185 16.08 5.75 -16.18
C ALA A 185 17.11 5.74 -15.04
N THR A 186 17.01 6.67 -14.09
CA THR A 186 17.86 6.70 -12.88
C THR A 186 17.03 6.64 -11.59
N ASP A 187 17.71 6.56 -10.44
CA ASP A 187 17.08 6.63 -9.11
C ASP A 187 15.97 7.70 -9.01
N GLY A 188 14.96 7.39 -8.18
CA GLY A 188 13.74 8.19 -8.03
C GLY A 188 12.51 7.56 -8.68
N TRP A 189 12.62 6.34 -9.24
CA TRP A 189 11.50 5.56 -9.75
C TRP A 189 10.71 4.83 -8.63
N ASP A 190 11.38 4.31 -7.59
CA ASP A 190 10.76 3.60 -6.48
C ASP A 190 10.13 4.57 -5.48
N ASN A 191 8.84 4.38 -5.22
CA ASN A 191 8.10 5.20 -4.28
C ASN A 191 7.68 4.43 -3.01
N SER A 192 8.16 3.19 -2.83
CA SER A 192 7.72 2.31 -1.74
C SER A 192 7.82 2.92 -0.34
N ASN A 193 8.90 3.67 -0.10
CA ASN A 193 9.16 4.44 1.11
C ASN A 193 8.90 3.66 2.41
N MET A 194 9.54 2.49 2.54
CA MET A 194 9.42 1.65 3.72
C MET A 194 10.00 2.31 4.98
N ALA A 195 10.90 3.27 4.81
CA ALA A 195 11.48 4.09 5.88
C ALA A 195 10.42 4.84 6.69
N MET A 196 9.36 5.32 6.04
CA MET A 196 8.21 5.90 6.74
C MET A 196 7.66 4.95 7.82
N TYR A 197 7.52 3.66 7.47
CA TYR A 197 6.90 2.66 8.34
C TYR A 197 7.85 2.05 9.36
N SER A 198 9.17 2.08 9.12
CA SER A 198 10.18 1.76 10.13
C SER A 198 10.32 2.88 11.17
N GLY A 199 9.96 4.12 10.84
CA GLY A 199 10.06 5.29 11.72
C GLY A 199 11.28 6.17 11.44
N ASP A 200 12.07 5.81 10.42
CA ASP A 200 13.22 6.58 9.93
C ASP A 200 12.72 7.65 8.95
N PHE A 201 12.38 8.82 9.49
CA PHE A 201 11.82 9.89 8.67
C PHE A 201 12.89 10.63 7.87
N GLU A 202 14.14 10.49 8.27
CA GLU A 202 15.31 11.05 7.62
C GLU A 202 15.55 10.36 6.27
N ILE A 203 15.56 9.02 6.23
CA ILE A 203 15.60 8.26 4.98
C ILE A 203 14.30 8.41 4.18
N MET A 204 13.14 8.44 4.85
CA MET A 204 11.85 8.72 4.21
C MET A 204 11.91 10.02 3.42
N GLY A 205 12.38 11.11 4.03
CA GLY A 205 12.49 12.41 3.39
C GLY A 205 13.45 12.40 2.20
N ARG A 206 14.56 11.65 2.29
CA ARG A 206 15.51 11.53 1.18
C ARG A 206 14.90 10.84 -0.04
N VAL A 207 14.23 9.70 0.15
CA VAL A 207 13.61 8.94 -0.95
C VAL A 207 12.47 9.74 -1.60
N GLU A 208 11.59 10.33 -0.78
CA GLU A 208 10.49 11.16 -1.26
C GLU A 208 11.00 12.36 -2.04
N ARG A 209 11.98 13.10 -1.50
CA ARG A 209 12.57 14.25 -2.19
C ARG A 209 13.08 13.85 -3.57
N LEU A 210 13.83 12.75 -3.66
CA LEU A 210 14.37 12.26 -4.92
C LEU A 210 13.25 11.91 -5.92
N HIS A 211 12.18 11.25 -5.47
CA HIS A 211 11.03 10.94 -6.31
C HIS A 211 10.39 12.21 -6.92
N TRP A 212 10.16 13.23 -6.09
CA TRP A 212 9.58 14.50 -6.52
C TRP A 212 10.53 15.33 -7.39
N GLU A 213 11.82 15.36 -7.07
CA GLU A 213 12.85 16.04 -7.87
C GLU A 213 13.02 15.38 -9.24
N THR A 214 12.91 14.05 -9.32
CA THR A 214 12.93 13.31 -10.60
C THR A 214 11.70 13.66 -11.45
N ALA A 215 10.50 13.71 -10.87
CA ALA A 215 9.30 14.16 -11.59
C ALA A 215 9.44 15.62 -12.08
N ALA A 216 10.00 16.51 -11.26
CA ALA A 216 10.25 17.91 -11.62
C ALA A 216 11.30 18.05 -12.73
N ARG A 217 12.39 17.28 -12.66
CA ARG A 217 13.45 17.21 -13.67
C ARG A 217 12.91 16.76 -15.02
N LEU A 218 12.04 15.75 -15.02
CA LEU A 218 11.35 15.25 -16.23
C LEU A 218 10.23 16.20 -16.71
N LYS A 219 9.92 17.26 -15.97
CA LYS A 219 8.88 18.26 -16.31
C LYS A 219 7.52 17.64 -16.63
N VAL A 220 7.16 16.56 -15.91
CA VAL A 220 5.88 15.90 -16.13
C VAL A 220 4.71 16.70 -15.56
N LYS A 221 3.52 16.53 -16.13
CA LYS A 221 2.31 17.23 -15.64
C LYS A 221 1.70 16.56 -14.40
N LYS A 222 1.80 15.23 -14.31
CA LYS A 222 1.35 14.45 -13.15
C LYS A 222 2.14 13.16 -12.98
N ILE A 223 2.06 12.58 -11.79
CA ILE A 223 2.53 11.24 -11.48
C ILE A 223 1.33 10.29 -11.42
N VAL A 224 1.41 9.16 -12.11
CA VAL A 224 0.48 8.04 -11.92
C VAL A 224 1.23 6.97 -11.15
N MET A 225 0.73 6.64 -9.98
CA MET A 225 1.30 5.59 -9.16
C MET A 225 0.60 4.26 -9.46
N GLY A 226 1.39 3.19 -9.60
CA GLY A 226 0.92 1.81 -9.64
C GLY A 226 0.10 1.40 -8.42
N GLU A 227 -0.33 0.14 -8.41
CA GLU A 227 -1.30 -0.37 -7.43
C GLU A 227 -0.67 -0.57 -6.05
N CYS A 228 -0.46 0.53 -5.31
CA CYS A 228 0.13 0.49 -3.98
C CYS A 228 -0.38 1.62 -3.07
N GLY A 229 -1.20 1.26 -2.09
CA GLY A 229 -1.74 2.24 -1.15
C GLY A 229 -0.74 2.74 -0.10
N HIS A 230 0.23 1.93 0.35
CA HIS A 230 1.15 2.36 1.41
C HIS A 230 2.11 3.45 0.94
N ALA A 231 2.62 3.29 -0.27
CA ALA A 231 3.52 4.22 -0.89
C ALA A 231 2.79 5.45 -1.41
N PHE A 232 1.53 5.31 -1.87
CA PHE A 232 0.68 6.46 -2.16
C PHE A 232 0.49 7.36 -0.94
N ARG A 233 0.32 6.77 0.26
CA ARG A 233 0.23 7.54 1.50
C ARG A 233 1.55 8.28 1.82
N GLY A 234 2.68 7.59 1.68
CA GLY A 234 4.01 8.18 1.86
C GLY A 234 4.16 9.41 0.97
N ALA A 235 3.93 9.25 -0.32
CA ALA A 235 4.15 10.31 -1.29
C ALA A 235 3.13 11.45 -1.23
N VAL A 236 1.86 11.18 -0.94
CA VAL A 236 0.84 12.23 -1.01
C VAL A 236 0.65 12.96 0.32
N TYR A 237 0.91 12.31 1.46
CA TYR A 237 0.53 12.85 2.77
C TYR A 237 1.69 13.04 3.74
N ASP A 238 2.46 11.99 4.01
CA ASP A 238 3.44 11.99 5.10
C ASP A 238 4.79 12.59 4.64
N GLY A 239 5.26 12.20 3.46
CA GLY A 239 6.49 12.68 2.81
C GLY A 239 6.51 14.20 2.53
N PRO A 240 5.53 14.76 1.79
CA PRO A 240 5.50 16.19 1.47
C PRO A 240 5.51 17.06 2.73
N LYS A 241 4.74 16.69 3.76
CA LYS A 241 4.69 17.43 5.03
C LYS A 241 6.04 17.43 5.74
N TRP A 242 6.72 16.27 5.75
CA TRP A 242 8.06 16.16 6.31
C TRP A 242 9.08 17.00 5.54
N LEU A 243 8.92 17.13 4.23
CA LEU A 243 9.73 17.98 3.36
C LEU A 243 9.37 19.48 3.44
N GLY A 244 8.40 19.86 4.26
CA GLY A 244 7.97 21.25 4.43
C GLY A 244 6.96 21.72 3.38
N TRP A 245 6.43 20.82 2.55
CA TRP A 245 5.40 21.13 1.57
C TRP A 245 4.00 20.92 2.16
N LYS A 246 3.10 21.86 1.88
CA LYS A 246 1.68 21.74 2.29
C LYS A 246 0.96 20.63 1.51
N PHE A 247 1.30 20.49 0.24
CA PHE A 247 0.76 19.51 -0.71
C PHE A 247 1.92 18.98 -1.58
N PRO A 248 1.76 17.83 -2.23
CA PRO A 248 2.71 17.39 -3.26
C PRO A 248 2.99 18.48 -4.29
N PRO A 249 4.24 18.66 -4.73
CA PRO A 249 4.61 19.74 -5.65
C PRO A 249 4.08 19.49 -7.08
N ILE A 250 3.82 18.23 -7.43
CA ILE A 250 3.24 17.80 -8.70
C ILE A 250 2.00 16.94 -8.38
N PRO A 251 0.89 17.06 -9.11
CA PRO A 251 -0.27 16.21 -8.90
C PRO A 251 0.09 14.73 -9.01
N MET A 252 -0.38 13.91 -8.06
CA MET A 252 -0.18 12.46 -8.07
C MET A 252 -1.52 11.74 -7.87
N VAL A 253 -1.79 10.77 -8.73
CA VAL A 253 -3.01 9.95 -8.70
C VAL A 253 -2.67 8.48 -8.51
N HIS A 254 -3.53 7.76 -7.80
CA HIS A 254 -3.39 6.32 -7.61
C HIS A 254 -3.99 5.57 -8.81
N ALA A 255 -3.47 4.38 -9.11
CA ALA A 255 -3.93 3.51 -10.19
C ALA A 255 -5.46 3.35 -10.28
N ILE A 256 -6.16 3.16 -9.15
CA ILE A 256 -7.64 3.09 -9.11
C ILE A 256 -8.30 4.31 -9.78
N GLU A 257 -7.82 5.52 -9.44
CA GLU A 257 -8.35 6.76 -10.02
C GLU A 257 -7.97 6.87 -11.49
N PHE A 258 -6.77 6.44 -11.86
CA PHE A 258 -6.31 6.41 -13.24
C PHE A 258 -7.15 5.46 -14.12
N TYR A 259 -7.38 4.22 -13.70
CA TYR A 259 -8.21 3.25 -14.43
C TYR A 259 -9.65 3.73 -14.56
N TYR A 260 -10.20 4.31 -13.48
CA TYR A 260 -11.51 4.93 -13.50
C TYR A 260 -11.60 6.00 -14.60
N ASP A 261 -10.62 6.91 -14.66
CA ASP A 261 -10.59 7.97 -15.66
C ASP A 261 -10.46 7.41 -17.08
N LEU A 262 -9.62 6.40 -17.31
CA LEU A 262 -9.43 5.76 -18.61
C LEU A 262 -10.70 5.10 -19.15
N ILE A 263 -11.39 4.32 -18.30
CA ILE A 263 -12.62 3.62 -18.65
C ILE A 263 -13.74 4.63 -18.86
N LYS A 264 -13.92 5.57 -17.91
CA LYS A 264 -15.00 6.56 -17.98
C LYS A 264 -14.87 7.51 -19.15
N SER A 265 -13.65 7.86 -19.58
CA SER A 265 -13.44 8.69 -20.76
C SER A 265 -13.55 7.92 -22.08
N GLY A 266 -13.73 6.60 -22.05
CA GLY A 266 -13.73 5.73 -23.23
C GLY A 266 -12.37 5.59 -23.92
N ARG A 267 -11.27 5.94 -23.23
CA ARG A 267 -9.90 5.69 -23.72
C ARG A 267 -9.56 4.21 -23.67
N ILE A 268 -10.14 3.51 -22.71
CA ILE A 268 -10.16 2.05 -22.65
C ILE A 268 -11.61 1.61 -22.73
N LYS A 269 -11.89 0.65 -23.60
CA LYS A 269 -13.18 -0.01 -23.74
C LYS A 269 -13.03 -1.48 -23.36
N ILE A 270 -14.06 -2.04 -22.74
CA ILE A 270 -14.08 -3.42 -22.29
C ILE A 270 -14.74 -4.28 -23.37
N LYS A 271 -13.98 -5.22 -23.93
CA LYS A 271 -14.42 -6.14 -24.98
C LYS A 271 -15.28 -7.26 -24.41
N GLU A 272 -14.79 -7.88 -23.35
CA GLU A 272 -15.43 -8.99 -22.65
C GLU A 272 -15.15 -8.85 -21.16
N LYS A 273 -16.18 -8.99 -20.33
CA LYS A 273 -16.02 -8.92 -18.87
C LYS A 273 -15.40 -10.20 -18.33
N TYR A 274 -14.64 -10.06 -17.25
CA TYR A 274 -14.08 -11.17 -16.50
C TYR A 274 -15.18 -11.98 -15.82
N LYS A 275 -15.20 -13.30 -16.07
CA LYS A 275 -16.34 -14.18 -15.78
C LYS A 275 -16.31 -14.84 -14.41
N GLU A 276 -15.12 -15.10 -13.85
CA GLU A 276 -15.03 -15.78 -12.56
C GLU A 276 -15.58 -14.86 -11.45
N PRO A 277 -16.28 -15.40 -10.43
CA PRO A 277 -16.81 -14.59 -9.33
C PRO A 277 -15.71 -13.81 -8.61
N VAL A 278 -15.89 -12.49 -8.53
CA VAL A 278 -14.91 -11.57 -7.95
C VAL A 278 -15.43 -10.91 -6.68
N THR A 279 -14.50 -10.63 -5.78
CA THR A 279 -14.67 -9.68 -4.68
C THR A 279 -13.47 -8.75 -4.62
N ILE A 280 -13.48 -7.77 -3.70
CA ILE A 280 -12.43 -6.76 -3.59
C ILE A 280 -11.84 -6.68 -2.19
N GLN A 281 -10.56 -6.35 -2.13
CA GLN A 281 -9.91 -5.85 -0.93
C GLN A 281 -9.81 -4.34 -1.00
N ASP A 282 -10.61 -3.61 -0.22
CA ASP A 282 -10.48 -2.14 -0.09
C ASP A 282 -9.18 -1.79 0.67
N PRO A 283 -8.11 -1.28 0.01
CA PRO A 283 -6.87 -0.97 0.71
C PRO A 283 -7.05 0.27 1.57
N CYS A 284 -6.66 0.18 2.84
CA CYS A 284 -6.94 1.23 3.82
C CYS A 284 -6.39 2.61 3.43
N ASN A 285 -5.21 2.70 2.81
CA ASN A 285 -4.63 4.00 2.48
C ASN A 285 -5.32 4.68 1.27
N THR A 286 -5.92 3.92 0.35
CA THR A 286 -6.55 4.46 -0.88
C THR A 286 -8.06 4.60 -0.73
N VAL A 287 -8.71 3.71 0.01
CA VAL A 287 -10.16 3.80 0.25
C VAL A 287 -10.43 4.65 1.48
N ARG A 288 -10.02 4.21 2.69
CA ARG A 288 -10.23 4.99 3.92
C ARG A 288 -9.43 6.29 3.95
N GLY A 289 -8.19 6.27 3.45
CA GLY A 289 -7.28 7.40 3.50
C GLY A 289 -7.45 8.44 2.38
N ARG A 290 -8.00 8.05 1.22
CA ARG A 290 -8.10 8.92 0.04
C ARG A 290 -9.52 9.01 -0.54
N GLY A 291 -10.43 8.10 -0.19
CA GLY A 291 -11.83 8.12 -0.63
C GLY A 291 -12.07 7.46 -1.99
N LEU A 292 -11.23 6.51 -2.42
CA LEU A 292 -11.36 5.86 -3.74
C LEU A 292 -12.35 4.69 -3.78
N GLY A 293 -13.18 4.50 -2.75
CA GLY A 293 -14.09 3.35 -2.61
C GLY A 293 -15.09 3.21 -3.76
N ASP A 294 -15.75 4.31 -4.14
CA ASP A 294 -16.72 4.32 -5.24
C ASP A 294 -16.03 4.14 -6.60
N LYS A 295 -14.86 4.78 -6.81
CA LYS A 295 -14.08 4.60 -8.04
C LYS A 295 -13.61 3.16 -8.21
N LEU A 296 -13.18 2.51 -7.13
CA LEU A 296 -12.80 1.09 -7.15
C LEU A 296 -13.97 0.21 -7.58
N ARG A 297 -15.15 0.41 -7.00
CA ARG A 297 -16.36 -0.36 -7.35
C ARG A 297 -16.81 -0.09 -8.78
N TYR A 298 -16.73 1.15 -9.25
CA TYR A 298 -17.01 1.47 -10.64
C TYR A 298 -16.10 0.67 -11.57
N VAL A 299 -14.78 0.72 -11.35
CA VAL A 299 -13.81 -0.02 -12.17
C VAL A 299 -14.13 -1.52 -12.15
N VAL A 300 -14.35 -2.11 -10.98
CA VAL A 300 -14.63 -3.55 -10.86
C VAL A 300 -15.93 -3.96 -11.55
N ASN A 301 -17.00 -3.17 -11.46
CA ASN A 301 -18.27 -3.45 -12.16
C ASN A 301 -18.13 -3.33 -13.69
N GLU A 302 -17.26 -2.46 -14.20
CA GLU A 302 -16.98 -2.38 -15.63
C GLU A 302 -16.16 -3.57 -16.11
N LEU A 303 -15.22 -4.06 -15.30
CA LEU A 303 -14.32 -5.16 -15.66
C LEU A 303 -14.94 -6.55 -15.47
N CYS A 304 -15.84 -6.74 -14.50
CA CYS A 304 -16.25 -8.07 -14.04
C CYS A 304 -17.75 -8.28 -14.18
N GLU A 305 -18.14 -9.50 -14.53
CA GLU A 305 -19.55 -9.90 -14.71
C GLU A 305 -20.23 -10.22 -13.36
N ASP A 306 -19.54 -10.96 -12.50
CA ASP A 306 -20.05 -11.40 -11.20
C ASP A 306 -19.21 -10.80 -10.06
N PHE A 307 -19.65 -9.66 -9.53
CA PHE A 307 -19.00 -8.97 -8.41
C PHE A 307 -19.86 -9.04 -7.14
N THR A 308 -19.31 -9.64 -6.08
CA THR A 308 -19.86 -9.60 -4.73
C THR A 308 -18.97 -8.78 -3.81
N ASP A 309 -19.48 -7.66 -3.29
CA ASP A 309 -18.72 -6.81 -2.36
C ASP A 309 -18.54 -7.49 -1.00
N VAL A 310 -17.49 -7.08 -0.28
CA VAL A 310 -17.25 -7.52 1.10
C VAL A 310 -18.21 -6.82 2.07
N SER A 311 -18.42 -7.37 3.26
CA SER A 311 -19.08 -6.65 4.35
C SER A 311 -18.34 -6.88 5.67
N PRO A 312 -18.00 -5.83 6.44
CA PRO A 312 -18.11 -4.41 6.10
C PRO A 312 -17.18 -3.99 4.94
N ASN A 313 -17.57 -3.00 4.15
CA ASN A 313 -16.80 -2.52 3.00
C ASN A 313 -16.27 -1.09 3.18
N GLN A 314 -15.63 -0.57 2.14
CA GLN A 314 -15.14 0.80 2.01
C GLN A 314 -14.24 1.24 3.18
N GLU A 315 -14.47 2.41 3.75
CA GLU A 315 -13.78 2.92 4.93
C GLU A 315 -13.97 1.99 6.14
N HIS A 316 -15.02 1.18 6.19
CA HIS A 316 -15.27 0.21 7.25
C HIS A 316 -14.64 -1.17 7.01
N ASN A 317 -13.97 -1.41 5.88
CA ASN A 317 -13.28 -2.68 5.59
C ASN A 317 -12.23 -3.06 6.66
N TYR A 318 -12.02 -4.35 6.89
CA TYR A 318 -10.98 -4.83 7.78
C TYR A 318 -9.58 -4.71 7.15
N CYS A 319 -8.58 -4.48 8.00
CA CYS A 319 -7.18 -4.42 7.57
C CYS A 319 -6.71 -5.82 7.15
N CYS A 320 -5.83 -5.89 6.15
CA CYS A 320 -5.12 -7.12 5.75
C CYS A 320 -3.92 -7.45 6.66
N MET A 321 -3.61 -6.55 7.61
CA MET A 321 -2.47 -6.65 8.53
C MET A 321 -1.11 -6.82 7.84
N ALA A 322 -0.98 -6.35 6.59
CA ALA A 322 0.27 -6.39 5.81
C ALA A 322 0.82 -5.00 5.46
N GLY A 323 -0.06 -4.05 5.15
CA GLY A 323 0.31 -2.63 5.03
C GLY A 323 0.82 -2.06 6.35
N GLY A 324 1.37 -0.85 6.31
CA GLY A 324 1.93 -0.27 7.53
C GLY A 324 3.25 -0.92 7.96
N GLY A 325 4.01 -1.50 7.02
CA GLY A 325 5.30 -2.15 7.27
C GLY A 325 5.26 -3.49 7.98
N THR A 326 4.08 -4.04 8.27
CA THR A 326 3.96 -5.24 9.12
C THR A 326 4.31 -6.53 8.39
N ILE A 327 4.02 -6.61 7.08
CA ILE A 327 4.50 -7.74 6.28
C ILE A 327 6.03 -7.74 6.18
N ASN A 328 6.63 -6.55 6.08
CA ASN A 328 8.07 -6.36 6.03
C ASN A 328 8.77 -6.62 7.36
N CYS A 329 8.05 -6.85 8.48
CA CYS A 329 8.67 -7.40 9.69
C CYS A 329 9.18 -8.84 9.49
N GLY A 330 8.76 -9.51 8.41
CA GLY A 330 9.34 -10.76 7.93
C GLY A 330 8.69 -12.04 8.50
N PRO A 331 9.24 -13.21 8.12
CA PRO A 331 8.70 -14.53 8.46
C PRO A 331 8.41 -14.78 9.95
N PRO A 332 9.25 -14.31 10.91
CA PRO A 332 8.99 -14.53 12.34
C PRO A 332 7.61 -14.03 12.82
N TRP A 333 7.03 -13.03 12.14
CA TRP A 333 5.77 -12.41 12.52
C TRP A 333 4.57 -12.86 11.67
N LYS A 334 4.78 -13.68 10.63
CA LYS A 334 3.72 -14.14 9.71
C LYS A 334 2.57 -14.81 10.47
N LYS A 335 2.85 -15.76 11.36
CA LYS A 335 1.80 -16.46 12.13
C LYS A 335 0.96 -15.51 12.98
N SER A 336 1.60 -14.54 13.64
CA SER A 336 0.89 -13.54 14.45
C SER A 336 -0.05 -12.67 13.61
N ARG A 337 0.39 -12.27 12.40
CA ARG A 337 -0.46 -11.54 11.46
C ARG A 337 -1.67 -12.37 11.04
N MET A 338 -1.46 -13.65 10.73
CA MET A 338 -2.56 -14.54 10.31
C MET A 338 -3.61 -14.71 11.40
N ILE A 339 -3.18 -15.01 12.63
CA ILE A 339 -4.09 -15.06 13.79
C ILE A 339 -4.87 -13.74 13.94
N SER A 340 -4.22 -12.61 13.66
CA SER A 340 -4.84 -11.28 13.76
C SER A 340 -5.80 -10.94 12.59
N ASN A 341 -5.93 -11.83 11.60
CA ASN A 341 -6.71 -11.65 10.38
C ASN A 341 -7.90 -12.63 10.26
N ARG A 342 -8.23 -13.41 11.30
CA ARG A 342 -9.37 -14.36 11.27
C ARG A 342 -10.65 -13.72 10.73
N VAL A 343 -11.04 -12.55 11.25
CA VAL A 343 -12.27 -11.88 10.79
C VAL A 343 -12.16 -11.32 9.37
N LYS A 344 -10.94 -11.05 8.89
CA LYS A 344 -10.72 -10.66 7.48
C LYS A 344 -10.87 -11.86 6.56
N ALA A 345 -10.39 -13.04 6.98
CA ALA A 345 -10.59 -14.28 6.25
C ALA A 345 -12.08 -14.66 6.18
N GLU A 346 -12.78 -14.59 7.30
CA GLU A 346 -14.24 -14.83 7.37
C GLU A 346 -15.01 -13.86 6.46
N GLN A 347 -14.61 -12.58 6.45
CA GLN A 347 -15.18 -11.57 5.55
C GLN A 347 -15.00 -11.92 4.07
N LEU A 348 -13.82 -12.38 3.67
CA LEU A 348 -13.57 -12.78 2.28
C LEU A 348 -14.31 -14.06 1.92
N ALA A 349 -14.32 -15.05 2.81
CA ALA A 349 -15.03 -16.32 2.61
C ALA A 349 -16.54 -16.11 2.42
N ALA A 350 -17.12 -15.15 3.15
CA ALA A 350 -18.56 -14.85 3.09
C ALA A 350 -19.03 -14.33 1.71
N THR A 351 -18.13 -13.88 0.83
CA THR A 351 -18.52 -13.41 -0.50
C THR A 351 -18.71 -14.55 -1.50
N GLY A 352 -18.17 -15.74 -1.21
CA GLY A 352 -18.18 -16.88 -2.13
C GLY A 352 -17.38 -16.65 -3.42
N ALA A 353 -16.64 -15.55 -3.54
CA ALA A 353 -15.86 -15.22 -4.72
C ALA A 353 -14.64 -16.14 -4.87
N LYS A 354 -14.16 -16.31 -6.11
CA LYS A 354 -12.91 -17.02 -6.40
C LYS A 354 -11.73 -16.08 -6.55
N ILE A 355 -11.95 -14.85 -7.01
CA ILE A 355 -10.90 -13.85 -7.18
C ILE A 355 -11.09 -12.72 -6.17
N VAL A 356 -9.98 -12.25 -5.57
CA VAL A 356 -9.92 -11.07 -4.72
C VAL A 356 -9.09 -10.00 -5.42
N ILE A 357 -9.74 -8.99 -5.99
CA ILE A 357 -9.08 -7.84 -6.61
C ILE A 357 -8.46 -6.98 -5.52
N THR A 358 -7.13 -6.83 -5.55
CA THR A 358 -6.38 -6.19 -4.46
C THR A 358 -5.44 -5.11 -5.00
N PRO A 359 -5.92 -3.86 -5.16
CA PRO A 359 -5.15 -2.76 -5.76
C PRO A 359 -4.18 -2.11 -4.77
N CYS A 360 -3.34 -2.92 -4.12
CA CYS A 360 -2.26 -2.50 -3.25
C CYS A 360 -1.28 -3.65 -3.03
N HIS A 361 -0.02 -3.50 -3.46
CA HIS A 361 1.01 -4.54 -3.37
C HIS A 361 1.14 -5.20 -1.99
N ASN A 362 1.25 -4.43 -0.89
CA ASN A 362 1.33 -5.06 0.44
C ASN A 362 0.03 -5.76 0.82
N CYS A 363 -1.13 -5.24 0.37
CA CYS A 363 -2.37 -5.97 0.58
C CYS A 363 -2.37 -7.25 -0.24
N HIS A 364 -1.84 -7.26 -1.46
CA HIS A 364 -1.80 -8.43 -2.34
C HIS A 364 -1.15 -9.62 -1.63
N SER A 365 0.10 -9.47 -1.20
CA SER A 365 0.81 -10.50 -0.44
C SER A 365 0.16 -10.81 0.91
N GLY A 366 -0.46 -9.80 1.54
CA GLY A 366 -1.21 -9.99 2.78
C GLY A 366 -2.46 -10.85 2.62
N ILE A 367 -3.21 -10.65 1.52
CA ILE A 367 -4.39 -11.42 1.18
C ILE A 367 -3.99 -12.82 0.72
N GLU A 368 -2.92 -12.98 -0.06
CA GLU A 368 -2.35 -14.29 -0.41
C GLU A 368 -1.99 -15.11 0.84
N ASP A 369 -1.32 -14.49 1.81
CA ASP A 369 -1.02 -15.12 3.09
C ASP A 369 -2.30 -15.58 3.82
N ILE A 370 -3.34 -14.74 3.85
CA ILE A 370 -4.63 -15.04 4.49
C ILE A 370 -5.31 -16.21 3.80
N ILE A 371 -5.42 -16.17 2.47
CA ILE A 371 -6.03 -17.21 1.65
C ILE A 371 -5.34 -18.55 1.90
N GLY A 372 -4.01 -18.58 1.85
CA GLY A 372 -3.23 -19.79 2.05
C GLY A 372 -3.31 -20.33 3.49
N TYR A 373 -3.30 -19.45 4.49
CA TYR A 373 -3.37 -19.88 5.90
C TYR A 373 -4.75 -20.44 6.28
N TYR A 374 -5.82 -19.83 5.77
CA TYR A 374 -7.21 -20.23 6.06
C TYR A 374 -7.81 -21.18 5.01
N ASN A 375 -7.06 -21.58 3.99
CA ASN A 375 -7.47 -22.45 2.88
C ASN A 375 -8.76 -21.98 2.19
N LEU A 376 -8.83 -20.69 1.85
CA LEU A 376 -10.05 -20.09 1.30
C LEU A 376 -10.36 -20.50 -0.15
N GLY A 377 -9.42 -21.11 -0.87
CA GLY A 377 -9.63 -21.52 -2.27
C GLY A 377 -9.82 -20.35 -3.24
N MET A 378 -9.29 -19.18 -2.91
CA MET A 378 -9.37 -17.95 -3.71
C MET A 378 -8.01 -17.62 -4.35
N HIS A 379 -7.98 -16.71 -5.32
CA HIS A 379 -6.76 -16.16 -5.91
C HIS A 379 -6.78 -14.63 -5.87
N VAL A 380 -5.61 -14.02 -5.75
CA VAL A 380 -5.46 -12.57 -5.72
C VAL A 380 -5.04 -12.10 -7.11
N LYS A 381 -5.62 -10.99 -7.58
CA LYS A 381 -5.22 -10.30 -8.80
C LYS A 381 -5.15 -8.80 -8.56
N PHE A 382 -4.27 -8.12 -9.29
CA PHE A 382 -4.31 -6.68 -9.48
C PHE A 382 -5.37 -6.29 -10.51
N ILE A 383 -5.74 -5.01 -10.55
CA ILE A 383 -6.69 -4.49 -11.53
C ILE A 383 -6.07 -4.50 -12.93
N ASN A 384 -4.79 -4.14 -13.09
CA ASN A 384 -4.16 -4.10 -14.41
C ASN A 384 -4.15 -5.47 -15.12
N GLU A 385 -4.01 -6.58 -14.39
CA GLU A 385 -4.09 -7.93 -14.94
C GLU A 385 -5.46 -8.16 -15.59
N ILE A 386 -6.54 -7.92 -14.84
CA ILE A 386 -7.90 -8.08 -15.33
C ILE A 386 -8.19 -7.07 -16.46
N LEU A 387 -7.68 -5.85 -16.35
CA LEU A 387 -7.89 -4.82 -17.36
C LEU A 387 -7.25 -5.19 -18.69
N VAL A 388 -6.03 -5.74 -18.70
CA VAL A 388 -5.36 -6.23 -19.91
C VAL A 388 -6.09 -7.43 -20.53
N GLU A 389 -6.64 -8.32 -19.69
CA GLU A 389 -7.43 -9.47 -20.15
C GLU A 389 -8.76 -9.06 -20.80
N THR A 390 -9.37 -7.96 -20.35
CA THR A 390 -10.76 -7.59 -20.69
C THR A 390 -10.87 -6.43 -21.69
N MET A 391 -9.82 -5.62 -21.87
CA MET A 391 -9.85 -4.46 -22.76
C MET A 391 -9.86 -4.85 -24.26
N GLU A 392 -10.47 -3.99 -25.07
CA GLU A 392 -10.32 -4.03 -26.53
C GLU A 392 -8.84 -3.82 -26.90
N ARG A 393 -8.28 -4.78 -27.63
CA ARG A 393 -6.92 -4.68 -28.19
C ARG A 393 -6.99 -4.02 -29.57
N PRO A 394 -6.06 -3.11 -29.91
CA PRO A 394 -5.96 -2.57 -31.25
C PRO A 394 -5.64 -3.70 -32.24
N GLU A 395 -6.21 -3.61 -33.45
CA GLU A 395 -5.96 -4.56 -34.56
C GLU A 395 -4.51 -4.51 -35.06
#